data_AF-J0KMU4-F1
#
_entry.id   AF-J0KMU4-F1
#
_cell.length_a   1.000
_cell.length_b   1.000
_cell.length_c   1.000
_cell.angle_alpha   90.00
_cell.angle_beta   90.00
_cell.angle_gamma   90.00
#
_symmetry.space_group_name_H-M   'P 1'
#
loop_
_entity.id
_entity.type
_entity.pdbx_description
1 polymer ?
#
loop_
_entity_poly.entity_id
_entity_poly.type
_entity_poly.pdbx_seq_one_letter_code
_entity_poly.pdbx_strand_id
1 'polypeptide(L)'
;MAHKKLKVTIEVEMSVPEDWELVETSEGTPVLSLPDGRFMDIAIEPLFATDPEELWSSTEDEDALHEVLDMVDSEAVTYEFVKH
;
A
#
# COMPACT_ATOMS: atom_id res chain seq x y z
N MET A 1 17.89 -13.49 -18.70
CA MET A 1 17.01 -12.40 -19.17
C MET A 1 17.59 -11.08 -18.69
N ALA A 2 17.49 -9.99 -19.44
CA ALA A 2 17.91 -8.67 -18.97
C ALA A 2 16.74 -7.98 -18.26
N HIS A 3 16.94 -7.53 -17.02
CA HIS A 3 15.94 -6.79 -16.23
C HIS A 3 16.20 -5.28 -16.31
N LYS A 4 15.14 -4.48 -16.22
CA LYS A 4 15.22 -3.02 -16.07
C LYS A 4 14.88 -2.66 -14.63
N LYS A 5 15.54 -1.65 -14.07
CA LYS A 5 15.16 -1.07 -12.78
C LYS A 5 14.04 -0.06 -12.97
N LEU A 6 12.95 -0.23 -12.23
CA LEU A 6 11.86 0.73 -12.13
C LEU A 6 11.87 1.32 -10.72
N LYS A 7 11.82 2.65 -10.59
CA LYS A 7 11.59 3.33 -9.33
C LYS A 7 10.20 3.92 -9.36
N VAL A 8 9.35 3.52 -8.43
CA VAL A 8 8.03 4.09 -8.20
C VAL A 8 8.08 4.91 -6.91
N THR A 9 7.40 6.04 -6.86
CA THR A 9 7.27 6.86 -5.66
C THR A 9 5.80 7.23 -5.51
N ILE A 10 5.22 6.89 -4.38
CA ILE A 10 3.85 7.21 -4.01
C ILE A 10 3.93 7.99 -2.71
N GLU A 11 3.43 9.22 -2.72
CA GLU A 11 3.30 10.08 -1.54
C GLU A 11 1.81 10.37 -1.35
N VAL A 12 1.30 10.07 -0.17
CA VAL A 12 -0.13 10.21 0.15
C VAL A 12 -0.26 11.10 1.38
N GLU A 13 -0.78 12.31 1.20
CA GLU A 13 -1.17 13.21 2.27
C GLU A 13 -2.70 13.16 2.44
N MET A 14 -3.17 12.87 3.65
CA MET A 14 -4.59 12.67 3.92
C MET A 14 -5.07 13.53 5.09
N SER A 15 -6.25 14.12 4.94
CA SER A 15 -7.02 14.62 6.08
C SER A 15 -7.81 13.47 6.68
N VAL A 16 -7.37 12.95 7.82
CA VAL A 16 -8.01 11.83 8.52
C VAL A 16 -8.66 12.31 9.84
N PRO A 17 -9.62 11.55 10.39
CA PRO A 17 -10.23 11.85 11.69
C PRO A 17 -9.20 11.92 12.85
N GLU A 18 -9.49 12.75 13.85
CA GLU A 18 -8.62 12.95 15.02
C GLU A 18 -8.52 11.73 15.95
N ASP A 19 -9.51 10.84 15.89
CA ASP A 19 -9.61 9.65 16.75
C ASP A 19 -8.90 8.42 16.16
N TRP A 20 -8.15 8.59 15.08
CA TRP A 20 -7.27 7.55 14.53
C TRP A 20 -5.91 7.60 15.21
N GLU A 21 -5.38 6.43 15.55
CA GLU A 21 -4.08 6.32 16.23
C GLU A 21 -3.12 5.46 15.41
N LEU A 22 -1.83 5.78 15.47
CA LEU A 22 -0.79 4.89 14.93
C LEU A 22 -0.39 3.88 16.00
N VAL A 23 -0.41 2.60 15.64
CA VAL A 23 0.05 1.50 16.48
C VAL A 23 1.03 0.63 15.70
N GLU A 24 1.97 0.00 16.41
CA GLU A 24 2.91 -0.94 15.82
C GLU A 24 2.43 -2.38 16.02
N THR A 25 2.51 -3.17 14.95
CA THR A 25 2.38 -4.63 15.05
C THR A 25 3.57 -5.22 15.79
N SER A 26 3.48 -6.49 16.22
CA SER A 26 4.60 -7.20 16.84
C SER A 26 5.83 -7.35 15.93
N GLU A 27 5.66 -7.15 14.62
CA GLU A 27 6.71 -7.20 13.60
C GLU A 27 7.31 -5.82 13.30
N GLY A 28 6.79 -4.75 13.93
CA GLY A 28 7.28 -3.37 13.77
C GLY A 28 6.64 -2.60 12.62
N THR A 29 5.68 -3.19 11.90
CA THR A 29 4.92 -2.49 10.86
C THR A 29 3.89 -1.55 11.49
N PRO A 30 3.88 -0.24 11.15
CA PRO A 30 2.86 0.69 11.61
C PRO A 30 1.52 0.45 10.91
N VAL A 31 0.43 0.47 11.66
CA VAL A 31 -0.95 0.42 11.15
C VAL A 31 -1.80 1.47 11.85
N LEU A 32 -2.92 1.84 11.24
CA LEU A 32 -3.90 2.75 11.83
C LEU A 32 -4.90 1.97 12.68
N SER A 33 -5.02 2.32 13.95
CA SER A 33 -6.09 1.88 14.85
C SER A 33 -7.31 2.77 14.68
N LEU A 34 -8.47 2.17 14.43
CA LEU A 34 -9.76 2.84 14.21
C LEU A 34 -10.63 2.72 15.48
N PRO A 35 -11.57 3.68 15.73
CA PRO A 35 -12.39 3.72 16.94
C PRO A 35 -13.29 2.50 17.21
N ASP A 36 -13.57 1.68 16.19
CA ASP A 36 -14.42 0.48 16.27
C ASP A 36 -13.62 -0.81 16.53
N GLY A 37 -12.35 -0.68 16.91
CA GLY A 37 -11.46 -1.81 17.18
C GLY A 37 -10.94 -2.49 15.91
N ARG A 38 -11.11 -1.86 14.74
CA ARG A 38 -10.46 -2.29 13.50
C ARG A 38 -9.08 -1.67 13.35
N PHE A 39 -8.27 -2.32 12.54
CA PHE A 39 -6.97 -1.81 12.11
C PHE A 39 -6.98 -1.68 10.59
N MET A 40 -6.30 -0.65 10.08
CA MET A 40 -6.13 -0.41 8.66
C MET A 40 -4.65 -0.28 8.34
N ASP A 41 -4.20 -1.08 7.40
CA ASP A 41 -2.93 -0.91 6.73
C ASP A 41 -3.17 -0.24 5.36
N ILE A 42 -2.27 0.65 4.97
CA ILE A 42 -2.24 1.31 3.67
C ILE A 42 -1.09 0.69 2.88
N ALA A 43 -1.45 -0.15 1.93
CA ALA A 43 -0.52 -0.83 1.05
C ALA A 43 -0.73 -0.40 -0.41
N ILE A 44 0.30 -0.63 -1.24
CA ILE A 44 0.21 -0.46 -2.69
C ILE A 44 -0.32 -1.76 -3.29
N GLU A 45 -1.46 -1.68 -3.98
CA GLU A 45 -2.00 -2.82 -4.73
C GLU A 45 -1.93 -2.54 -6.25
N PRO A 46 -1.37 -3.46 -7.05
CA PRO A 46 -1.35 -3.33 -8.50
C PRO A 46 -2.76 -3.50 -9.07
N LEU A 47 -3.14 -2.63 -10.01
CA LEU A 47 -4.36 -2.76 -10.78
C LEU A 47 -4.05 -3.23 -12.19
N PHE A 48 -4.94 -4.05 -12.75
CA PHE A 48 -4.76 -4.72 -14.03
C PHE A 48 -5.91 -4.34 -14.98
N ALA A 49 -5.60 -4.29 -16.27
CA ALA A 49 -6.55 -4.13 -17.37
C ALA A 49 -5.94 -4.76 -18.64
N THR A 50 -6.79 -5.20 -19.56
CA THR A 50 -6.36 -5.74 -20.86
C THR A 50 -6.26 -4.67 -21.95
N ASP A 51 -6.97 -3.56 -21.76
CA ASP A 51 -6.89 -2.35 -22.57
C ASP A 51 -6.58 -1.14 -21.66
N PRO A 52 -5.63 -0.25 -22.01
CA PRO A 52 -5.34 0.94 -21.22
C PRO A 52 -6.54 1.90 -21.04
N GLU A 53 -7.54 1.85 -21.92
CA GLU A 53 -8.76 2.67 -21.86
C GLU A 53 -9.92 1.99 -21.10
N GLU A 54 -9.75 0.74 -20.66
CA GLU A 54 -10.74 0.03 -19.84
C GLU A 54 -10.72 0.50 -18.37
N LEU A 55 -11.67 0.00 -17.58
CA LEU A 55 -11.62 0.14 -16.13
C LEU A 55 -10.54 -0.78 -15.56
N TRP A 56 -9.70 -0.23 -14.70
CA TRP A 56 -8.65 -0.96 -14.00
C TRP A 56 -9.22 -1.48 -12.68
N SER A 57 -8.91 -2.74 -12.35
CA SER A 57 -9.37 -3.36 -11.10
C SER A 57 -8.25 -4.14 -10.44
N SER A 58 -8.45 -4.47 -9.16
CA SER A 58 -7.64 -5.51 -8.52
C SER A 58 -7.83 -6.85 -9.23
N THR A 59 -6.94 -7.79 -8.92
CA THR A 59 -7.00 -9.15 -9.42
C THR A 59 -7.43 -10.12 -8.31
N GLU A 60 -8.29 -11.07 -8.64
CA GLU A 60 -8.57 -12.23 -7.77
C GLU A 60 -7.54 -13.37 -7.99
N ASP A 61 -6.66 -13.22 -8.99
CA ASP A 61 -5.57 -14.14 -9.27
C ASP A 61 -4.39 -13.85 -8.33
N GLU A 62 -4.30 -14.65 -7.26
CA GLU A 62 -3.22 -14.55 -6.28
C GLU A 62 -1.84 -14.80 -6.89
N ASP A 63 -1.72 -15.63 -7.93
CA ASP A 63 -0.42 -15.91 -8.55
C ASP A 63 0.09 -14.67 -9.30
N ALA A 64 -0.80 -14.00 -10.05
CA ALA A 64 -0.47 -12.75 -10.73
C ALA A 64 -0.10 -11.62 -9.76
N LEU A 65 -0.79 -11.56 -8.60
CA LEU A 65 -0.44 -10.62 -7.55
C LEU A 65 0.94 -10.94 -6.94
N HIS A 66 1.20 -12.20 -6.59
CA HIS A 66 2.48 -12.63 -6.04
C HIS A 66 3.64 -12.39 -7.01
N GLU A 67 3.47 -12.60 -8.32
CA GLU A 67 4.50 -12.29 -9.31
C GLU A 67 4.91 -10.82 -9.28
N VAL A 68 3.97 -9.90 -9.02
CA VAL A 68 4.26 -8.46 -8.87
C VAL A 68 4.95 -8.17 -7.54
N LEU A 69 4.49 -8.76 -6.45
CA LEU A 69 5.09 -8.59 -5.13
C LEU A 69 6.52 -9.14 -5.07
N ASP A 70 6.81 -10.25 -5.76
CA ASP A 70 8.15 -10.83 -5.88
C ASP A 70 9.15 -9.92 -6.62
N MET A 71 8.67 -8.95 -7.41
CA MET A 71 9.52 -7.95 -8.07
C MET A 71 9.92 -6.78 -7.14
N VAL A 72 9.37 -6.71 -5.92
CA VAL A 72 9.65 -5.63 -4.98
C VAL A 72 10.95 -5.93 -4.22
N ASP A 73 12.06 -5.34 -4.68
CA ASP A 73 13.37 -5.47 -4.01
C ASP A 73 13.41 -4.79 -2.62
N SER A 74 12.61 -3.75 -2.42
CA SER A 74 12.50 -3.01 -1.15
C SER A 74 11.27 -2.11 -1.16
N GLU A 75 10.56 -2.04 -0.02
CA GLU A 75 9.47 -1.09 0.21
C GLU A 75 9.76 -0.25 1.45
N ALA A 76 9.37 1.03 1.41
CA ALA A 76 9.43 1.93 2.55
C ALA A 76 8.10 2.65 2.67
N VAL A 77 7.30 2.28 3.67
CA VAL A 77 6.04 2.94 4.02
C VAL A 77 6.28 3.75 5.29
N THR A 78 5.88 5.02 5.30
CA THR A 78 6.05 5.92 6.45
C THR A 78 4.73 6.60 6.77
N TYR A 79 4.32 6.54 8.03
CA TYR A 79 3.14 7.22 8.53
C TYR A 79 3.58 8.36 9.43
N GLU A 80 3.08 9.57 9.16
CA GLU A 80 3.35 10.75 9.97
C GLU A 80 2.09 11.60 10.07
N PHE A 81 1.68 11.94 11.30
CA PHE A 81 0.69 12.98 11.51
C PHE A 81 1.38 14.34 11.48
N VAL A 82 1.04 15.15 10.47
CA VAL A 82 1.53 16.53 10.35
C VAL A 82 0.85 17.39 11.42
N LYS A 83 1.64 18.01 12.30
CA LYS A 83 1.16 19.00 13.28
C LYS A 83 1.37 20.41 12.72
N HIS A 84 0.30 21.17 12.56
CA HIS A 84 0.34 22.59 12.17
C HIS A 84 0.54 23.51 13.37
#